data_AF-A0A2D2AXM6-F1
#
_entry.id   AF-A0A2D2AXM6-F1
#
_cell.length_a   1.000
_cell.length_b   1.000
_cell.length_c   1.000
_cell.angle_alpha   90.00
_cell.angle_beta   90.00
_cell.angle_gamma   90.00
#
_symmetry.space_group_name_H-M   'P 1'
#
loop_
_entity.id
_entity.type
_entity.pdbx_description
1 polymer ?
#
loop_
_entity_poly.entity_id
_entity_poly.type
_entity_poly.pdbx_seq_one_letter_code
_entity_poly.pdbx_strand_id
1 'polypeptide(L)'
;MPQATVSMIYCVQQATGTDAGVNEAIAGLPELLLPGEFGGMPLQAIRALPGVIAAVDAARADPDDLYITTSTGGGRDNAIWPSAGGVVQIQAGQSETPDVTVAFDHSQNLSLWDYDSVSDDDLLGSVTMFASEQGQGEIAKLAKSPIENSYYYVVYRVD
;
A
#
# COMPACT_ATOMS: atom_id res chain seq x y z
N MET A 1 -13.78 -12.97 16.96
CA MET A 1 -12.61 -12.91 16.06
C MET A 1 -12.46 -11.45 15.68
N PRO A 2 -11.26 -10.87 15.83
CA PRO A 2 -10.97 -9.52 15.35
C PRO A 2 -11.29 -9.37 13.86
N GLN A 3 -11.66 -8.15 13.47
CA GLN A 3 -11.90 -7.79 12.07
C GLN A 3 -11.06 -6.57 11.72
N ALA A 4 -10.33 -6.61 10.61
CA ALA A 4 -9.65 -5.44 10.08
C ALA A 4 -10.47 -4.86 8.94
N THR A 5 -10.74 -3.56 9.00
CA THR A 5 -11.35 -2.81 7.89
C THR A 5 -10.29 -1.93 7.26
N VAL A 6 -9.96 -2.17 6.00
CA VAL A 6 -9.04 -1.35 5.20
C VAL A 6 -9.82 -0.17 4.63
N SER A 7 -9.60 1.02 5.21
CA SER A 7 -10.33 2.23 4.86
C SER A 7 -9.66 3.02 3.73
N MET A 8 -8.34 2.91 3.59
CA MET A 8 -7.62 3.64 2.55
C MET A 8 -6.30 3.00 2.13
N ILE A 9 -5.99 3.13 0.84
CA ILE A 9 -4.64 2.97 0.28
C ILE A 9 -4.19 4.34 -0.23
N TYR A 10 -3.00 4.77 0.14
CA TYR A 10 -2.40 6.01 -0.37
C TYR A 10 -1.08 5.70 -1.08
N CYS A 11 -1.01 6.05 -2.35
CA CYS A 11 0.20 5.88 -3.17
C CYS A 11 1.18 7.01 -2.86
N VAL A 12 2.31 6.66 -2.26
CA VAL A 12 3.44 7.59 -2.12
C VAL A 12 4.28 7.55 -3.39
N GLN A 13 4.48 6.33 -3.91
CA GLN A 13 5.26 6.05 -5.09
C GLN A 13 4.76 4.74 -5.71
N GLN A 14 4.28 4.82 -6.94
CA GLN A 14 3.93 3.66 -7.78
C GLN A 14 5.17 2.87 -8.20
N ALA A 15 5.00 1.67 -8.75
CA ALA A 15 6.12 0.91 -9.29
C ALA A 15 6.86 1.71 -10.37
N THR A 16 8.20 1.72 -10.31
CA THR A 16 9.03 2.51 -11.24
C THR A 16 9.74 1.64 -12.27
N GLY A 17 9.61 0.31 -12.13
CA GLY A 17 10.33 -0.67 -12.93
C GLY A 17 11.83 -0.34 -13.01
N THR A 18 12.34 -0.25 -14.24
CA THR A 18 13.77 -0.02 -14.52
C THR A 18 14.15 1.46 -14.74
N ASP A 19 13.28 2.42 -14.44
CA ASP A 19 13.61 3.85 -14.62
C ASP A 19 14.69 4.29 -13.63
N ALA A 20 15.93 4.38 -14.13
CA ALA A 20 17.09 4.75 -13.34
C ALA A 20 17.00 6.17 -12.76
N GLY A 21 16.38 7.12 -13.45
CA GLY A 21 16.28 8.51 -12.99
C GLY A 21 15.34 8.65 -11.80
N VAL A 22 14.23 7.91 -11.82
CA VAL A 22 13.31 7.84 -10.68
C VAL A 22 13.95 7.05 -9.53
N ASN A 23 14.60 5.92 -9.82
CA ASN A 23 15.24 5.09 -8.81
C ASN A 23 16.35 5.85 -8.06
N GLU A 24 17.12 6.71 -8.73
CA GLU A 24 18.13 7.57 -8.09
C GLU A 24 17.51 8.66 -7.20
N ALA A 25 16.45 9.34 -7.67
CA ALA A 25 15.78 10.38 -6.91
C ALA A 25 15.12 9.84 -5.63
N ILE A 26 14.65 8.58 -5.68
CA ILE A 26 13.88 7.96 -4.61
C ILE A 26 14.77 7.15 -3.65
N ALA A 27 15.96 6.69 -4.07
CA ALA A 27 16.87 5.95 -3.20
C ALA A 27 17.23 6.67 -1.87
N GLY A 28 17.16 8.00 -1.83
CA GLY A 28 17.39 8.80 -0.61
C GLY A 28 16.14 9.06 0.26
N LEU A 29 14.95 8.72 -0.23
CA LEU A 29 13.67 8.95 0.45
C LEU A 29 13.23 7.88 1.46
N PRO A 30 13.60 6.58 1.37
CA PRO A 30 13.15 5.59 2.34
C PRO A 30 13.62 5.84 3.78
N GLU A 31 14.66 6.67 4.01
CA GLU A 31 15.02 7.13 5.35
C GLU A 31 14.08 8.23 5.89
N LEU A 32 13.46 9.01 5.00
CA LEU A 32 12.52 10.09 5.32
C LEU A 32 11.06 9.60 5.42
N LEU A 33 10.74 8.54 4.68
CA LEU A 33 9.52 7.76 4.85
C LEU A 33 9.67 6.92 6.11
N LEU A 34 9.45 7.54 7.28
CA LEU A 34 9.65 6.90 8.57
C LEU A 34 9.04 5.49 8.55
N PRO A 35 9.83 4.42 8.72
CA PRO A 35 9.33 3.06 8.87
C PRO A 35 8.70 2.97 10.26
N GLY A 36 7.51 3.52 10.39
CA GLY A 36 6.76 3.55 11.63
C GLY A 36 5.36 3.06 11.34
N GLU A 37 4.89 2.11 12.15
CA GLU A 37 3.47 1.93 12.36
C GLU A 37 2.97 3.24 12.99
N PHE A 38 2.32 4.08 12.20
CA PHE A 38 1.75 5.31 12.70
C PHE A 38 0.43 4.99 13.38
N GLY A 39 0.53 4.34 14.54
CA GLY A 39 -0.63 4.11 15.40
C GLY A 39 -1.25 5.46 15.78
N GLY A 40 -2.48 5.70 15.32
CA GLY A 40 -3.25 6.90 15.66
C GLY A 40 -2.82 8.20 14.99
N MET A 41 -1.92 8.19 13.99
CA MET A 41 -1.65 9.41 13.21
C MET A 41 -2.62 9.50 12.02
N PRO A 42 -3.39 10.59 11.88
CA PRO A 42 -4.32 10.73 10.77
C PRO A 42 -3.54 10.83 9.46
N LEU A 43 -4.08 10.24 8.39
CA LEU A 43 -3.42 10.23 7.07
C LEU A 43 -3.01 11.62 6.58
N GLN A 44 -3.77 12.65 6.92
CA GLN A 44 -3.49 14.04 6.56
C GLN A 44 -2.15 14.50 7.13
N ALA A 45 -1.76 14.00 8.30
CA ALA A 45 -0.43 14.25 8.86
C ALA A 45 0.65 13.49 8.08
N ILE A 46 0.37 12.26 7.62
CA ILE A 46 1.28 11.47 6.78
C ILE A 46 1.53 12.16 5.43
N ARG A 47 0.48 12.64 4.76
CA ARG A 47 0.57 13.37 3.48
C ARG A 47 1.36 14.68 3.60
N ALA A 48 1.41 15.26 4.79
CA ALA A 48 2.16 16.49 5.07
C ALA A 48 3.62 16.23 5.44
N LEU A 49 4.07 14.98 5.55
CA LEU A 49 5.46 14.67 5.85
C LEU A 49 6.35 15.13 4.68
N PRO A 50 7.42 15.91 4.93
CA PRO A 50 8.31 16.39 3.87
C PRO A 50 8.87 15.27 2.98
N GLY A 51 9.18 14.10 3.58
CA GLY A 51 9.64 12.92 2.84
C GLY A 51 8.58 12.35 1.90
N VAL A 52 7.30 12.36 2.31
CA VAL A 52 6.18 11.91 1.47
C VAL A 52 5.96 12.89 0.32
N ILE A 53 6.00 14.20 0.59
CA ILE A 53 5.86 15.24 -0.45
C ILE A 53 6.99 15.11 -1.48
N ALA A 54 8.23 15.00 -1.03
CA ALA A 54 9.38 14.86 -1.92
C ALA A 54 9.31 13.57 -2.76
N ALA A 55 8.81 12.47 -2.21
CA ALA A 55 8.58 11.23 -2.95
C ALA A 55 7.54 11.40 -4.05
N VAL A 56 6.39 11.99 -3.71
CA VAL A 56 5.34 12.24 -4.69
C VAL A 56 5.82 13.18 -5.79
N ASP A 57 6.58 14.23 -5.46
CA ASP A 57 7.12 15.18 -6.46
C ASP A 57 8.19 14.54 -7.37
N ALA A 58 8.93 13.55 -6.85
CA ALA A 58 9.93 12.80 -7.62
C ALA A 58 9.31 11.68 -8.47
N ALA A 59 8.12 11.19 -8.11
CA ALA A 59 7.43 10.11 -8.79
C ALA A 59 7.15 10.46 -10.26
N ARG A 60 7.72 9.67 -11.17
CA ARG A 60 7.48 9.78 -12.62
C ARG A 60 7.40 8.40 -13.25
N ALA A 61 6.27 7.73 -13.04
CA ALA A 61 5.97 6.45 -13.66
C ALA A 61 4.50 6.39 -14.05
N ASP A 62 4.17 5.43 -14.93
CA ASP A 62 2.79 5.13 -15.28
C ASP A 62 2.01 4.69 -14.01
N PRO A 63 0.69 4.92 -13.94
CA PRO A 63 -0.11 4.46 -12.79
C PRO A 63 -0.06 2.94 -12.64
N ASP A 64 -0.09 2.45 -11.40
CA ASP A 64 -0.25 1.02 -11.11
C ASP A 64 -1.71 0.61 -11.31
N ASP A 65 -1.95 -0.56 -11.90
CA ASP A 65 -3.24 -1.24 -11.97
C ASP A 65 -3.49 -2.03 -10.66
N LEU A 66 -3.80 -1.28 -9.60
CA LEU A 66 -3.85 -1.78 -8.22
C LEU A 66 -5.00 -2.77 -7.97
N TYR A 67 -4.67 -3.88 -7.32
CA TYR A 67 -5.62 -4.75 -6.60
C TYR A 67 -5.03 -5.27 -5.28
N ILE A 68 -5.88 -5.86 -4.44
CA ILE A 68 -5.51 -6.27 -3.07
C ILE A 68 -5.84 -7.74 -2.82
N THR A 69 -4.93 -8.47 -2.17
CA THR A 69 -5.17 -9.85 -1.69
C THR A 69 -4.86 -10.00 -0.20
N THR A 70 -5.35 -11.08 0.40
CA THR A 70 -5.09 -11.45 1.81
C THR A 70 -3.95 -12.46 1.97
N SER A 71 -3.21 -12.72 0.89
CA SER A 71 -2.10 -13.68 0.88
C SER A 71 -0.94 -13.10 0.07
N THR A 72 0.21 -13.75 0.11
CA THR A 72 1.34 -13.40 -0.77
C THR A 72 1.22 -14.01 -2.17
N GLY A 73 0.11 -14.66 -2.49
CA GLY A 73 -0.22 -15.07 -3.85
C GLY A 73 -0.94 -13.94 -4.58
N GLY A 74 -0.37 -13.54 -5.72
CA GLY A 74 -1.01 -12.64 -6.67
C GLY A 74 -2.12 -13.32 -7.46
N GLY A 75 -2.55 -12.67 -8.54
CA GLY A 75 -3.66 -13.09 -9.40
C GLY A 75 -4.97 -12.43 -9.01
N ARG A 76 -5.58 -11.72 -9.97
CA ARG A 76 -6.84 -10.98 -9.78
C ARG A 76 -8.03 -11.83 -9.34
N ASP A 77 -8.01 -13.14 -9.58
CA ASP A 77 -9.04 -14.06 -9.09
C ASP A 77 -9.01 -14.22 -7.56
N ASN A 78 -7.86 -13.90 -6.93
CA ASN A 78 -7.68 -13.89 -5.49
C ASN A 78 -7.96 -12.50 -4.87
N ALA A 79 -8.36 -11.51 -5.69
CA ALA A 79 -8.55 -10.14 -5.24
C ALA A 79 -9.76 -10.04 -4.30
N ILE A 80 -9.55 -9.37 -3.16
CA ILE A 80 -10.61 -8.98 -2.23
C ILE A 80 -11.16 -7.57 -2.54
N TRP A 81 -10.46 -6.80 -3.37
CA TRP A 81 -10.82 -5.45 -3.83
C TRP A 81 -10.09 -5.12 -5.14
N PRO A 82 -10.65 -4.32 -6.09
CA PRO A 82 -11.97 -3.63 -6.10
C PRO A 82 -13.19 -4.54 -6.31
N SER A 83 -12.98 -5.67 -6.95
CA SER A 83 -13.89 -6.82 -7.07
C SER A 83 -13.07 -7.93 -7.72
N ALA A 84 -13.43 -9.21 -7.58
CA ALA A 84 -12.68 -10.29 -8.22
C ALA A 84 -12.51 -10.02 -9.73
N GLY A 85 -11.26 -10.04 -10.21
CA GLY A 85 -10.90 -9.73 -11.60
C GLY A 85 -10.71 -8.25 -11.95
N GLY A 86 -11.01 -7.31 -11.03
CA GLY A 86 -10.89 -5.86 -11.25
C GLY A 86 -9.56 -5.28 -10.76
N VAL A 87 -9.25 -4.09 -11.26
CA VAL A 87 -8.09 -3.26 -10.89
C VAL A 87 -8.53 -1.79 -10.83
N VAL A 88 -7.80 -0.96 -10.09
CA VAL A 88 -7.96 0.49 -10.10
C VAL A 88 -6.63 1.16 -10.39
N GLN A 89 -6.62 2.11 -11.32
CA GLN A 89 -5.43 2.90 -11.59
C GLN A 89 -5.13 3.87 -10.46
N ILE A 90 -3.91 3.80 -9.92
CA ILE A 90 -3.45 4.71 -8.87
C ILE A 90 -2.04 5.23 -9.19
N GLN A 91 -1.82 6.52 -8.96
CA GLN A 91 -0.52 7.17 -9.09
C GLN A 91 -0.15 7.91 -7.80
N ALA A 92 1.12 8.30 -7.67
CA ALA A 92 1.63 9.04 -6.51
C ALA A 92 0.74 10.24 -6.16
N GLY A 93 0.51 10.41 -4.86
CA GLY A 93 -0.34 11.44 -4.28
C GLY A 93 -1.84 11.12 -4.31
N GLN A 94 -2.26 10.04 -4.95
CA GLN A 94 -3.65 9.60 -4.96
C GLN A 94 -3.95 8.60 -3.84
N SER A 95 -5.24 8.43 -3.57
CA SER A 95 -5.73 7.45 -2.62
C SER A 95 -7.01 6.79 -3.08
N GLU A 96 -7.12 5.51 -2.76
CA GLU A 96 -8.32 4.70 -2.95
C GLU A 96 -8.92 4.32 -1.62
N THR A 97 -10.24 4.09 -1.58
CA THR A 97 -10.97 3.72 -0.36
C THR A 97 -11.59 2.33 -0.51
N PRO A 98 -10.85 1.25 -0.18
CA PRO A 98 -11.34 -0.10 -0.41
C PRO A 98 -12.62 -0.46 0.34
N ASP A 99 -12.72 -0.01 1.60
CA ASP A 99 -13.80 -0.34 2.54
C ASP A 99 -14.03 -1.86 2.65
N VAL A 100 -12.92 -2.63 2.66
CA VAL A 100 -12.97 -4.09 2.76
C VAL A 100 -12.66 -4.56 4.17
N THR A 101 -13.48 -5.47 4.67
CA THR A 101 -13.33 -6.07 6.00
C THR A 101 -12.87 -7.51 5.90
N VAL A 102 -11.82 -7.87 6.66
CA VAL A 102 -11.27 -9.21 6.72
C VAL A 102 -11.25 -9.68 8.18
N ALA A 103 -11.81 -10.87 8.44
CA ALA A 103 -11.77 -11.52 9.74
C ALA A 103 -10.52 -12.39 9.88
N PHE A 104 -9.89 -12.39 11.06
CA PHE A 104 -8.70 -13.20 11.33
C PHE A 104 -8.54 -13.50 12.82
N ASP A 105 -7.73 -14.52 13.17
CA ASP A 105 -7.55 -14.97 14.56
C ASP A 105 -6.35 -14.31 15.28
N HIS A 106 -5.22 -14.18 14.58
CA HIS A 106 -3.97 -13.67 15.16
C HIS A 106 -3.37 -12.55 14.34
N SER A 107 -3.21 -12.79 13.04
CA SER A 107 -2.73 -11.80 12.09
C SER A 107 -3.32 -12.04 10.71
N GLN A 108 -3.31 -11.00 9.90
CA GLN A 108 -3.73 -11.04 8.50
C GLN A 108 -2.74 -10.24 7.66
N ASN A 109 -2.18 -10.87 6.64
CA ASN A 109 -1.39 -10.17 5.63
C ASN A 109 -2.32 -9.49 4.62
N LEU A 110 -1.97 -8.28 4.21
CA LEU A 110 -2.59 -7.57 3.10
C LEU A 110 -1.50 -7.26 2.08
N SER A 111 -1.64 -7.75 0.86
CA SER A 111 -0.70 -7.50 -0.23
C SER A 111 -1.34 -6.62 -1.29
N LEU A 112 -0.58 -5.63 -1.75
CA LEU A 112 -0.93 -4.77 -2.88
C LEU A 112 -0.17 -5.26 -4.10
N TRP A 113 -0.86 -5.29 -5.22
CA TRP A 113 -0.34 -5.83 -6.47
C TRP A 113 -0.65 -4.89 -7.62
N ASP A 114 0.29 -4.80 -8.55
CA ASP A 114 0.08 -4.24 -9.87
C ASP A 114 -0.22 -5.37 -10.84
N TYR A 115 -1.29 -5.24 -11.61
CA TYR A 115 -1.68 -6.25 -12.58
C TYR A 115 -0.89 -6.08 -13.87
N ASP A 116 -0.23 -7.15 -14.32
CA ASP A 116 0.35 -7.20 -15.66
C ASP A 116 -0.42 -8.19 -16.55
N SER A 117 -0.80 -7.72 -17.74
CA SER A 117 -1.46 -8.56 -18.75
C SER A 117 -0.51 -9.43 -19.56
N VAL A 118 0.79 -9.12 -19.54
CA VAL A 118 1.82 -9.82 -20.33
C VAL A 118 2.83 -10.59 -19.47
N SER A 119 2.95 -10.23 -18.19
CA SER A 119 3.84 -10.86 -17.20
C SER A 119 3.06 -11.45 -16.02
N ASP A 120 3.79 -11.93 -15.02
CA ASP A 120 3.25 -12.11 -13.67
C ASP A 120 2.98 -10.73 -13.04
N ASP A 121 1.96 -10.67 -12.18
CA ASP A 121 1.62 -9.46 -11.41
C ASP A 121 2.74 -9.07 -10.43
N ASP A 122 3.01 -7.77 -10.31
CA ASP A 122 4.09 -7.24 -9.50
C ASP A 122 3.65 -6.95 -8.06
N LEU A 123 4.43 -7.45 -7.09
CA LEU A 123 4.14 -7.21 -5.68
C LEU A 123 4.59 -5.78 -5.30
N LEU A 124 3.62 -4.88 -5.12
CA LEU A 124 3.85 -3.49 -4.72
C LEU A 124 4.19 -3.33 -3.23
N GLY A 125 3.88 -4.32 -2.42
CA GLY A 125 4.23 -4.36 -1.00
C GLY A 125 3.19 -5.06 -0.17
N SER A 126 3.45 -5.21 1.13
CA SER A 126 2.51 -5.85 2.05
C SER A 126 2.60 -5.27 3.45
N VAL A 127 1.50 -5.37 4.18
CA VAL A 127 1.43 -5.09 5.61
C VAL A 127 0.80 -6.27 6.34
N THR A 128 1.22 -6.48 7.59
CA THR A 128 0.59 -7.46 8.47
C THR A 128 -0.21 -6.71 9.53
N MET A 129 -1.51 -7.01 9.59
CA MET A 129 -2.43 -6.56 10.63
C MET A 129 -2.44 -7.59 11.76
N PHE A 130 -2.49 -7.14 13.02
CA PHE A 130 -2.41 -8.02 14.19
C PHE A 130 -3.62 -7.87 15.10
N ALA A 131 -4.00 -8.95 15.76
CA ALA A 131 -5.13 -8.94 16.71
C ALA A 131 -4.86 -8.01 17.91
N SER A 132 -3.58 -7.82 18.27
CA SER A 132 -3.15 -6.88 19.32
C SER A 132 -3.39 -5.40 18.98
N GLU A 133 -3.75 -5.09 17.74
CA GLU A 133 -4.08 -3.74 17.27
C GLU A 133 -5.55 -3.36 17.53
N GLN A 134 -6.35 -4.30 18.04
CA GLN A 134 -7.76 -4.09 18.31
C GLN A 134 -7.97 -2.90 19.26
N GLY A 135 -8.85 -1.98 18.86
CA GLY A 135 -9.20 -0.81 19.66
C GLY A 135 -8.16 0.32 19.67
N GLN A 136 -7.07 0.24 18.89
CA GLN A 136 -6.09 1.32 18.76
C GLN A 136 -6.55 2.48 17.84
N GLY A 137 -7.71 2.35 17.21
CA GLY A 137 -8.23 3.30 16.23
C GLY A 137 -7.69 3.04 14.83
N GLU A 138 -7.56 4.09 14.02
CA GLU A 138 -6.94 3.98 12.70
C GLU A 138 -5.42 3.87 12.82
N ILE A 139 -4.87 2.94 12.03
CA ILE A 139 -3.46 2.63 11.93
C ILE A 139 -3.06 2.79 10.48
N ALA A 140 -1.96 3.50 10.24
CA ALA A 140 -1.33 3.54 8.93
C ALA A 140 -0.01 2.76 8.97
N LYS A 141 0.12 1.80 8.05
CA LYS A 141 1.35 1.02 7.85
C LYS A 141 1.89 1.21 6.43
N LEU A 142 3.20 1.28 6.33
CA LEU A 142 3.90 1.36 5.05
C LEU A 142 4.05 -0.04 4.45
N ALA A 143 3.35 -0.30 3.35
CA ALA A 143 3.68 -1.35 2.40
C ALA A 143 4.76 -0.84 1.45
N LYS A 144 5.79 -1.65 1.21
CA LYS A 144 6.83 -1.31 0.24
C LYS A 144 7.34 -2.54 -0.49
N SER A 145 7.78 -2.35 -1.72
CA SER A 145 8.52 -3.34 -2.49
C SER A 145 9.88 -2.77 -2.89
N PRO A 146 10.99 -3.31 -2.37
CA PRO A 146 12.32 -2.92 -2.83
C PRO A 146 12.62 -3.33 -4.28
N ILE A 147 11.90 -4.33 -4.80
CA ILE A 147 12.06 -4.82 -6.17
C ILE A 147 11.39 -3.84 -7.13
N GLU A 148 10.14 -3.46 -6.85
CA GLU A 148 9.38 -2.50 -7.67
C GLU A 148 9.67 -1.04 -7.34
N ASN A 149 10.43 -0.80 -6.27
CA ASN A 149 10.69 0.51 -5.70
C ASN A 149 9.39 1.32 -5.42
N SER A 150 8.35 0.62 -4.97
CA SER A 150 7.02 1.16 -4.68
C SER A 150 6.79 1.36 -3.18
N TYR A 151 5.97 2.36 -2.84
CA TYR A 151 5.66 2.77 -1.47
C TYR A 151 4.19 3.17 -1.32
N TYR A 152 3.50 2.50 -0.40
CA TYR A 152 2.07 2.65 -0.16
C TYR A 152 1.77 2.73 1.33
N TYR A 153 0.93 3.66 1.76
CA TYR A 153 0.34 3.60 3.09
C TYR A 153 -1.00 2.88 3.04
N VAL A 154 -1.12 1.82 3.83
CA VAL A 154 -2.37 1.11 4.10
C VAL A 154 -2.93 1.64 5.41
N VAL A 155 -4.12 2.22 5.35
CA VAL A 155 -4.87 2.69 6.52
C VAL A 155 -5.98 1.69 6.81
N TYR A 156 -6.00 1.20 8.05
CA TYR A 156 -6.99 0.25 8.52
C TYR A 156 -7.29 0.46 10.00
N ARG A 157 -8.36 -0.16 10.47
CA ARG A 157 -8.65 -0.31 11.91
C ARG A 157 -8.92 -1.77 12.22
N VAL A 158 -8.63 -2.18 13.46
CA VAL A 158 -8.98 -3.51 13.98
C VAL A 158 -10.06 -3.36 15.04
N ASP A 159 -11.21 -3.98 14.78
CA ASP A 159 -12.43 -3.99 15.61
C ASP A 159 -12.61 -5.33 16.35
#